data_AF-W1PFZ7-F1
#
_entry.id   AF-W1PFZ7-F1
#
_cell.length_a   1.000
_cell.length_b   1.000
_cell.length_c   1.000
_cell.angle_alpha   90.00
_cell.angle_beta   90.00
_cell.angle_gamma   90.00
#
_symmetry.space_group_name_H-M   'P 1'
#
loop_
_entity.id
_entity.type
_entity.pdbx_description
1 polymer ?
#
loop_
_entity_poly.entity_id
_entity_poly.type
_entity_poly.pdbx_seq_one_letter_code
_entity_poly.pdbx_strand_id
1 'polypeptide(L)' 'MANQHNEVNLLDIAQFCHNLHRSSLTGKSALEFTISQRPLMPHDVALQQGEAQYPMALRLGKAGEE' A
#
# COMPACT_ATOMS: atom_id res chain seq x y z
N MET A 1 24.08 19.11 10.21
CA MET A 1 23.48 19.71 9.01
C MET A 1 22.38 18.77 8.57
N ALA A 2 21.12 19.10 8.83
CA ALA A 2 20.01 18.27 8.39
C ALA A 2 20.10 18.17 6.85
N ASN A 3 20.23 16.94 6.35
CA ASN A 3 20.38 16.68 4.93
C ASN A 3 19.08 17.08 4.25
N GLN A 4 19.06 18.18 3.49
CA GLN A 4 17.86 18.70 2.81
C GLN A 4 17.19 17.63 1.93
N HIS A 5 17.97 16.68 1.41
CA HIS A 5 17.46 15.51 0.67
C HIS A 5 16.57 14.58 1.52
N ASN A 6 16.86 14.46 2.82
CA ASN A 6 16.06 13.68 3.76
C ASN A 6 14.76 14.41 4.14
N GLU A 7 14.75 15.74 4.11
CA GLU A 7 13.57 16.55 4.40
C GLU A 7 12.55 16.51 3.26
N VAL A 8 13.00 16.56 2.00
CA VAL A 8 12.11 16.38 0.83
C VAL A 8 11.42 15.01 0.89
N ASN A 9 12.17 13.96 1.18
CA ASN A 9 11.62 12.61 1.34
C ASN A 9 10.62 12.51 2.50
N LEU A 10 10.91 13.13 3.65
CA LEU A 10 9.99 13.12 4.79
C LEU A 10 8.70 13.89 4.50
N LEU A 11 8.80 15.02 3.78
CA LEU A 11 7.64 15.81 3.37
C LEU A 11 6.75 15.03 2.40
N ASP A 12 7.34 14.33 1.43
CA ASP A 12 6.59 13.50 0.48
C ASP A 12 5.86 12.36 1.21
N ILE A 13 6.52 11.70 2.17
CA ILE A 13 5.91 10.65 3.00
C ILE A 13 4.77 11.23 3.86
N ALA A 14 4.97 12.38 4.50
CA ALA A 14 3.94 13.01 5.32
C ALA A 14 2.71 13.41 4.50
N GLN A 15 2.94 13.96 3.31
CA GLN A 15 1.87 14.35 2.39
C GLN A 15 1.09 13.13 1.88
N PHE A 16 1.79 12.04 1.57
CA PHE A 16 1.16 10.78 1.19
C PHE A 16 0.31 10.19 2.31
N CYS A 17 0.83 10.13 3.54
CA CYS A 17 0.09 9.66 4.71
C CYS A 17 -1.16 10.50 4.99
N HIS A 18 -1.05 11.83 4.88
CA HIS A 18 -2.19 12.72 5.02
C HIS A 18 -3.27 12.43 3.97
N ASN A 19 -2.86 12.21 2.71
CA ASN A 19 -3.80 11.93 1.63
C ASN A 19 -4.47 10.56 1.77
N LEU A 20 -3.82 9.59 2.40
CA LEU A 20 -4.39 8.27 2.73
C LEU A 20 -5.33 8.28 3.94
N HIS A 21 -5.19 9.25 4.84
CA HIS A 21 -6.02 9.33 6.03
C HIS A 21 -7.49 9.56 5.65
N ARG A 22 -8.39 8.74 6.21
CA ARG A 22 -9.83 8.88 5.99
C ARG A 22 -10.38 9.95 6.91
N SER A 23 -11.02 10.96 6.34
CA SER A 23 -11.72 11.97 7.13
C SER A 23 -12.87 11.33 7.89
N SER A 24 -12.99 11.64 9.18
CA SER A 24 -14.13 11.19 9.99
C SER A 24 -15.46 11.81 9.52
N LEU A 25 -15.42 12.98 8.87
CA LEU A 25 -16.61 13.69 8.41
C LEU A 25 -17.20 13.07 7.14
N THR A 26 -16.35 12.68 6.19
CA THR A 26 -16.79 12.13 4.89
C THR A 26 -16.60 10.61 4.80
N GLY A 27 -15.93 10.02 5.78
CA GLY A 27 -15.55 8.61 5.80
C GLY A 27 -14.59 8.21 4.67
N LYS A 28 -13.99 9.17 3.95
CA LYS A 28 -13.18 8.94 2.75
C LYS A 28 -11.86 9.71 2.84
N SER A 29 -10.83 9.18 2.19
CA SER A 29 -9.51 9.81 2.03
C SER A 29 -9.49 10.72 0.80
N ALA A 30 -8.60 11.72 0.78
CA ALA A 30 -8.41 12.59 -0.37
C ALA A 30 -7.94 11.82 -1.61
N LEU A 31 -7.11 10.79 -1.42
CA LEU A 31 -6.69 9.87 -2.48
C LEU A 31 -7.90 9.15 -3.09
N GLU A 32 -8.86 8.70 -2.28
CA GLU A 32 -10.10 8.07 -2.75
C GLU A 32 -11.04 9.04 -3.48
N PHE A 33 -10.90 10.35 -3.23
CA PHE A 33 -11.68 11.38 -3.92
C PHE A 33 -11.08 11.74 -5.28
N THR A 34 -9.76 11.92 -5.33
CA THR A 34 -9.04 12.36 -6.53
C THR A 34 -8.84 11.22 -7.53
N ILE A 35 -8.61 10.01 -7.03
CA ILE A 35 -8.47 8.82 -7.85
C ILE A 35 -9.85 8.16 -7.85
N SER A 36 -10.65 8.38 -8.91
CA SER A 36 -12.00 7.79 -9.02
C SER A 36 -12.00 6.25 -9.07
N GLN A 37 -10.82 5.63 -9.00
CA GLN A 37 -10.60 4.19 -8.88
C GLN A 37 -9.70 3.94 -7.67
N ARG A 38 -9.96 2.84 -6.95
CA ARG A 38 -9.14 2.46 -5.79
C ARG A 38 -7.67 2.33 -6.24
N PRO A 39 -6.73 3.09 -5.66
CA PRO A 39 -5.32 2.95 -5.99
C PRO A 39 -4.83 1.58 -5.53
N LEU A 40 -4.01 0.94 -6.36
CA LEU A 40 -3.36 -0.31 -6.05
C LEU A 40 -2.43 -0.09 -4.87
N MET A 41 -2.69 -0.79 -3.77
CA MET A 41 -1.84 -0.72 -2.61
C MET A 41 -0.55 -1.51 -2.88
N PRO A 42 0.57 -1.19 -2.22
CA PRO A 42 1.81 -1.95 -2.40
C PRO A 42 1.67 -3.47 -2.18
N HIS A 43 0.74 -3.90 -1.30
CA HIS A 43 0.43 -5.33 -1.13
C HIS A 43 -0.32 -5.93 -2.32
N ASP A 44 -1.20 -5.17 -2.99
CA ASP A 44 -1.88 -5.60 -4.20
C ASP A 44 -0.88 -5.78 -5.36
N VAL A 45 0.12 -4.91 -5.43
CA VAL A 45 1.22 -5.01 -6.41
C VAL A 45 2.15 -6.19 -6.09
N ALA A 46 2.49 -6.40 -4.81
CA ALA A 46 3.30 -7.53 -4.38
C ALA A 46 2.64 -8.88 -4.67
N LEU A 47 1.31 -8.97 -4.54
CA LEU A 47 0.54 -10.16 -4.92
C LEU A 47 0.58 -10.40 -6.43
N GLN A 48 0.39 -9.36 -7.24
CA GLN A 48 0.45 -9.47 -8.71
C GLN A 48 1.85 -9.83 -9.23
N GLN A 49 2.90 -9.34 -8.58
CA GLN A 49 4.29 -9.72 -8.88
C GLN A 49 4.63 -11.12 -8.35
N GLY A 50 4.03 -11.52 -7.23
CA GLY A 50 4.12 -12.87 -6.66
C GLY A 50 3.58 -13.95 -7.59
N GLU A 51 2.45 -13.69 -8.24
CA GLU A 51 1.87 -14.60 -9.25
C GLU A 51 2.71 -14.69 -10.53
N ALA A 52 3.48 -13.65 -10.87
CA ALA A 52 4.36 -13.65 -12.04
C ALA A 52 5.76 -14.23 -11.79
N GLN A 53 6.24 -14.33 -10.54
CA GLN A 53 7.63 -14.71 -10.23
C GLN A 53 7.85 -15.77 -9.15
N TYR A 54 6.82 -16.28 -8.46
CA TYR A 54 7.01 -17.32 -7.44
C TYR A 54 6.19 -18.59 -7.69
N PRO A 55 6.78 -19.64 -8.31
CA PRO A 55 6.21 -20.98 -8.35
C PRO A 55 6.21 -21.70 -6.98
N MET A 56 6.73 -21.09 -5.91
CA MET A 56 6.88 -21.71 -4.59
C MET A 56 6.53 -20.75 -3.45
N ALA A 57 5.25 -20.52 -3.17
CA ALA A 57 4.85 -19.93 -1.89
C ALA A 57 3.43 -20.29 -1.41
N LEU A 58 2.68 -21.16 -2.10
CA LEU A 58 1.38 -21.64 -1.62
C LEU A 58 1.33 -23.17 -1.57
N ARG A 59 2.13 -23.76 -0.70
CA ARG A 59 1.95 -25.14 -0.22
C ARG A 59 2.17 -25.19 1.29
N LEU A 60 1.43 -24.38 2.04
CA LEU A 60 1.24 -24.63 3.47
C LEU A 60 -0.25 -24.53 3.76
N GLY A 61 -0.88 -25.67 4.05
CA GLY A 61 -2.28 -25.73 4.47
C GLY A 61 -3.18 -26.72 3.75
N LYS A 62 -2.69 -27.91 3.35
CA LYS A 62 -3.52 -29.11 3.18
C LYS A 62 -2.70 -30.37 3.48
N ALA A 63 -2.48 -30.64 4.76
CA ALA A 63 -2.33 -32.01 5.24
C ALA A 63 -3.59 -32.26 6.10
N GLY A 64 -4.41 -33.24 5.71
CA GLY A 64 -5.53 -33.72 6.52
C GLY A 64 -5.04 -34.13 7.91
N GLU A 65 -5.85 -34.10 8.97
CA GLU A 65 -7.04 -34.95 9.11
C GLU A 65 -6.77 -36.35 8.54
N GLU A 66 -5.94 -37.11 9.25
CA GLU A 66 -6.32 -38.42 9.82
C GLU A 66 -5.43 -38.75 11.03
#